data_AF-A0A7X8HXH8-F1
#
_entry.id   AF-A0A7X8HXH8-F1
#
_cell.length_a   1.000
_cell.length_b   1.000
_cell.length_c   1.000
_cell.angle_alpha   90.00
_cell.angle_beta   90.00
_cell.angle_gamma   90.00
#
_symmetry.space_group_name_H-M   'P 1'
#
loop_
_entity.id
_entity.type
_entity.pdbx_description
1 polymer ?
#
loop_
_entity_poly.entity_id
_entity_poly.type
_entity_poly.pdbx_seq_one_letter_code
_entity_poly.pdbx_strand_id
1 'polypeptide(L)'
;MNKTWCCAVLALMLSGCSLPFLQLKPEDEQKVIVAPKEQELTLWLQRSAAMMQSNTTERQQQLNTIPESKGLERALWLSHPQATNQQRQQAQLLMKQHLPAADSEVQELFAIYQGYNQELLNLHRQVANRQQEINTLTRKLKELASIDQQINERKFQE
;
A
#
# COMPACT_ATOMS: atom_id res chain seq x y z
N MET A 1 22.00 -40.72 -55.60
CA MET A 1 20.83 -40.55 -54.71
C MET A 1 21.30 -40.87 -53.29
N ASN A 2 21.67 -39.83 -52.49
CA ASN A 2 20.93 -39.28 -51.33
C ASN A 2 20.96 -40.25 -50.13
N LYS A 3 21.47 -39.99 -48.91
CA LYS A 3 21.59 -38.81 -48.02
C LYS A 3 22.60 -39.18 -46.88
N THR A 4 23.67 -38.41 -46.61
CA THR A 4 23.84 -37.48 -45.47
C THR A 4 23.34 -38.00 -44.10
N TRP A 5 24.24 -38.28 -43.13
CA TRP A 5 24.84 -37.34 -42.16
C TRP A 5 24.05 -37.37 -40.84
N CYS A 6 24.67 -37.84 -39.75
CA CYS A 6 24.44 -37.38 -38.37
C CYS A 6 25.21 -38.26 -37.36
N CYS A 7 25.70 -37.59 -36.31
CA CYS A 7 26.15 -38.19 -35.03
C CYS A 7 27.60 -38.67 -34.93
N ALA A 8 28.57 -37.81 -35.24
CA ALA A 8 29.93 -37.95 -34.73
C ALA A 8 30.54 -36.58 -34.34
N VAL A 9 29.85 -35.82 -33.48
CA VAL A 9 30.43 -34.65 -32.79
C VAL A 9 29.81 -34.52 -31.40
N LEU A 10 30.02 -35.53 -30.56
CA LEU A 10 29.73 -35.45 -29.13
C LEU A 10 30.99 -35.81 -28.37
N ALA A 11 31.42 -34.86 -27.55
CA ALA A 11 32.47 -34.94 -26.54
C ALA A 11 33.92 -35.01 -27.05
N LEU A 12 34.57 -33.83 -27.02
CA LEU A 12 36.00 -33.51 -26.85
C LEU A 12 36.23 -32.22 -27.67
N MET A 13 36.24 -31.02 -27.11
CA MET A 13 37.22 -30.44 -26.18
C MET A 13 36.54 -29.14 -25.65
N LEU A 14 36.13 -28.98 -24.39
CA LEU A 14 36.96 -28.65 -23.22
C LEU A 14 38.29 -27.96 -23.53
N SER A 15 38.25 -26.75 -24.08
CA SER A 15 39.20 -25.68 -23.73
C SER A 15 38.80 -24.35 -24.38
N GLY A 16 38.79 -23.27 -23.59
CA GLY A 16 38.91 -21.90 -24.11
C GLY A 16 37.63 -21.07 -24.21
N CYS A 17 37.14 -20.57 -23.07
CA CYS A 17 36.50 -19.25 -22.97
C CYS A 17 36.87 -18.63 -21.61
N SER A 18 38.15 -18.34 -21.42
CA SER A 18 38.62 -17.41 -20.38
C SER A 18 38.23 -16.00 -20.82
N LEU A 19 37.09 -15.51 -20.33
CA LEU A 19 36.77 -14.08 -20.35
C LEU A 19 37.78 -13.32 -19.49
N PRO A 20 38.36 -12.20 -19.95
CA PRO A 20 39.21 -11.37 -19.12
C PRO A 20 38.34 -10.71 -18.05
N PHE A 21 38.57 -11.10 -16.79
CA PHE A 21 38.06 -10.40 -15.62
C PHE A 21 38.77 -9.05 -15.57
N LEU A 22 38.12 -8.02 -16.10
CA LEU A 22 38.55 -6.63 -15.95
C LEU A 22 38.39 -6.26 -14.47
N GLN A 23 39.51 -6.31 -13.74
CA GLN A 23 39.63 -5.70 -12.43
C GLN A 23 39.40 -4.19 -12.57
N LEU A 24 38.21 -3.72 -12.21
CA LEU A 24 38.02 -2.33 -11.83
C LEU A 24 37.70 -2.28 -10.34
N LYS A 25 38.73 -1.93 -9.57
CA LYS A 25 38.59 -1.16 -8.33
C LYS A 25 39.25 0.19 -8.62
N PRO A 26 38.46 1.27 -8.57
CA PRO A 26 38.63 2.27 -7.50
C PRO A 26 37.23 2.61 -6.93
N GLU A 27 37.01 2.51 -5.61
CA GLU A 27 37.23 3.58 -4.63
C GLU A 27 36.80 4.98 -5.09
N ASP A 28 35.83 5.53 -4.35
CA ASP A 28 35.30 6.89 -4.33
C ASP A 28 34.78 7.53 -5.61
N GLU A 29 33.45 7.55 -5.73
CA GLU A 29 32.69 8.81 -5.73
C GLU A 29 31.20 8.45 -5.57
N GLN A 30 30.58 8.87 -4.48
CA GLN A 30 29.12 8.92 -4.36
C GLN A 30 28.59 9.94 -5.37
N LYS A 31 28.51 9.51 -6.63
CA LYS A 31 27.76 10.21 -7.65
C LYS A 31 26.30 10.08 -7.24
N VAL A 32 25.73 11.17 -6.74
CA VAL A 32 24.28 11.33 -6.63
C VAL A 32 23.74 11.21 -8.05
N ILE A 33 23.35 9.99 -8.41
CA ILE A 33 22.61 9.72 -9.63
C ILE A 33 21.26 10.38 -9.39
N VAL A 34 21.12 11.62 -9.87
CA VAL A 34 19.82 12.21 -10.13
C VAL A 34 19.23 11.32 -11.22
N ALA A 35 18.40 10.36 -10.81
CA ALA A 35 17.66 9.55 -11.74
C ALA A 35 16.87 10.51 -12.64
N PRO A 36 16.92 10.37 -13.98
CA PRO A 36 16.06 11.16 -14.85
C PRO A 36 14.62 11.03 -14.35
N LYS A 37 13.89 12.15 -14.26
CA LYS A 37 12.58 12.28 -13.57
C LYS A 37 11.60 11.14 -13.84
N GLU A 38 11.59 10.65 -15.08
CA GLU A 38 10.75 9.52 -15.53
C GLU A 38 11.08 8.19 -14.81
N GLN A 39 12.34 7.97 -14.41
CA GLN A 39 12.75 6.82 -13.60
C GLN A 39 12.23 6.91 -12.16
N GLU A 40 12.16 8.11 -11.57
CA GLU A 40 11.65 8.27 -10.22
C GLU A 40 10.16 7.93 -10.14
N LEU A 41 9.35 8.47 -11.05
CA LEU A 41 7.93 8.12 -11.13
C LEU A 41 7.73 6.62 -11.32
N THR A 42 8.49 6.01 -12.24
CA THR A 42 8.40 4.57 -12.51
C THR A 42 8.72 3.74 -11.25
N LEU A 43 9.73 4.14 -10.48
CA LEU A 43 10.05 3.50 -9.20
C LEU A 43 8.91 3.63 -8.19
N TRP A 44 8.26 4.80 -8.11
CA TRP A 44 7.11 5.00 -7.25
C TRP A 44 5.91 4.15 -7.66
N LEU A 45 5.63 4.05 -8.95
CA LEU A 45 4.57 3.19 -9.48
C LEU A 45 4.84 1.71 -9.21
N GLN A 46 6.10 1.27 -9.36
CA GLN A 46 6.47 -0.11 -9.04
C GLN A 46 6.30 -0.40 -7.54
N ARG A 47 6.72 0.54 -6.68
CA ARG A 47 6.53 0.42 -5.22
C ARG A 47 5.06 0.42 -4.84
N SER A 48 4.25 1.24 -5.50
CA SER A 48 2.82 1.32 -5.23
C SER A 48 2.11 0.03 -5.65
N ALA A 49 2.49 -0.56 -6.78
CA ALA A 49 2.02 -1.88 -7.19
C ALA A 49 2.41 -2.98 -6.19
N ALA A 50 3.66 -2.99 -5.72
CA ALA A 50 4.12 -3.94 -4.71
C ALA A 50 3.35 -3.78 -3.38
N MET A 51 3.11 -2.54 -2.95
CA MET A 51 2.32 -2.24 -1.77
C MET A 51 0.88 -2.75 -1.91
N MET A 52 0.22 -2.55 -3.06
CA MET A 52 -1.14 -3.02 -3.30
C MET A 52 -1.27 -4.56 -3.33
N GLN A 53 -0.21 -5.28 -3.65
CA GLN A 53 -0.18 -6.75 -3.66
C GLN A 53 0.22 -7.35 -2.31
N SER A 54 0.71 -6.53 -1.39
CA SER A 54 1.20 -7.00 -0.09
C SER A 54 0.06 -7.41 0.85
N ASN A 55 0.36 -8.35 1.75
CA ASN A 55 -0.54 -8.67 2.86
C ASN A 55 -0.21 -7.85 4.12
N THR A 56 -1.06 -7.95 5.15
CA THR A 56 -0.90 -7.22 6.42
C THR A 56 0.47 -7.43 7.09
N THR A 57 1.00 -8.66 7.04
CA THR A 57 2.27 -9.02 7.69
C THR A 57 3.45 -8.40 6.95
N GLU A 58 3.50 -8.56 5.62
CA GLU A 58 4.52 -7.96 4.76
C GLU A 58 4.52 -6.43 4.90
N ARG A 59 3.34 -5.82 4.87
CA ARG A 59 3.18 -4.38 5.10
C ARG A 59 3.75 -3.94 6.44
N GLN A 60 3.46 -4.67 7.53
CA GLN A 60 3.98 -4.31 8.84
C GLN A 60 5.50 -4.47 8.90
N GLN A 61 6.03 -5.50 8.27
CA GLN A 61 7.47 -5.69 8.14
C GLN A 61 8.12 -4.54 7.38
N GLN A 62 7.53 -4.09 6.27
CA GLN A 62 8.02 -2.93 5.51
C GLN A 62 7.94 -1.64 6.33
N LEU A 63 6.86 -1.41 7.08
CA LEU A 63 6.76 -0.26 7.97
C LEU A 63 7.81 -0.26 9.10
N ASN A 64 8.30 -1.43 9.50
CA ASN A 64 9.35 -1.55 10.49
C ASN A 64 10.76 -1.36 9.87
N THR A 65 10.94 -1.68 8.59
CA THR A 65 12.23 -1.54 7.89
C THR A 65 12.43 -0.14 7.32
N ILE A 66 11.35 0.55 6.95
CA ILE A 66 11.41 1.90 6.37
C ILE A 66 11.72 2.91 7.49
N PRO A 67 12.87 3.61 7.41
CA PRO A 67 13.24 4.61 8.40
C PRO A 67 12.31 5.82 8.31
N GLU A 68 12.16 6.55 9.42
CA GLU A 68 11.29 7.73 9.48
C GLU A 68 11.73 8.85 8.53
N SER A 69 13.02 8.90 8.17
CA SER A 69 13.55 9.85 7.18
C SER A 69 12.94 9.67 5.77
N LYS A 70 12.43 8.49 5.45
CA LYS A 70 11.76 8.21 4.17
C LYS A 70 10.26 8.46 4.27
N GLY A 71 9.89 9.71 4.56
CA GLY A 71 8.52 10.10 4.88
C GLY A 71 7.48 9.71 3.82
N LEU A 72 7.75 9.97 2.53
CA LEU A 72 6.81 9.60 1.45
C LEU A 72 6.69 8.08 1.25
N GLU A 73 7.79 7.34 1.39
CA GLU A 73 7.76 5.88 1.25
C GLU A 73 6.91 5.28 2.38
N ARG A 74 7.14 5.74 3.61
CA ARG A 74 6.34 5.35 4.77
C ARG A 74 4.86 5.74 4.58
N ALA A 75 4.59 6.94 4.07
CA ALA A 75 3.23 7.41 3.82
C ALA A 75 2.49 6.53 2.79
N LEU A 76 3.18 6.07 1.74
CA LEU A 76 2.62 5.15 0.76
C LEU A 76 2.16 3.84 1.41
N TRP A 77 3.03 3.22 2.22
CA TRP A 77 2.71 1.97 2.94
C TRP A 77 1.61 2.15 4.01
N LEU A 78 1.54 3.33 4.64
CA LEU A 78 0.46 3.68 5.56
C LEU A 78 -0.88 3.95 4.84
N SER A 79 -0.86 4.12 3.52
CA SER A 79 -2.05 4.30 2.68
C SER A 79 -2.65 2.99 2.17
N HIS A 80 -2.06 1.85 2.52
CA HIS A 80 -2.50 0.52 2.09
C HIS A 80 -4.02 0.29 2.26
N PRO A 81 -4.71 -0.49 1.41
CA PRO A 81 -6.15 -0.75 1.53
C PRO A 81 -6.61 -1.27 2.89
N GLN A 82 -5.79 -2.10 3.51
CA GLN A 82 -6.05 -2.67 4.85
C GLN A 82 -5.50 -1.81 6.00
N ALA A 83 -5.07 -0.57 5.73
CA ALA A 83 -4.57 0.33 6.77
C ALA A 83 -5.69 0.83 7.69
N THR A 84 -5.35 1.01 8.97
CA THR A 84 -6.25 1.58 9.97
C THR A 84 -6.45 3.08 9.72
N ASN A 85 -7.50 3.67 10.30
CA ASN A 85 -7.75 5.11 10.19
C ASN A 85 -6.58 5.95 10.73
N GLN A 86 -5.98 5.53 11.84
CA GLN A 86 -4.83 6.22 12.43
C GLN A 86 -3.65 6.20 11.45
N GLN A 87 -3.39 5.05 10.81
CA GLN A 87 -2.33 4.94 9.81
C GLN A 87 -2.60 5.85 8.61
N ARG A 88 -3.84 5.91 8.12
CA ARG A 88 -4.22 6.84 7.03
C ARG A 88 -4.07 8.30 7.42
N GLN A 89 -4.43 8.67 8.65
CA GLN A 89 -4.21 10.02 9.16
C GLN A 89 -2.71 10.36 9.24
N GLN A 90 -1.88 9.41 9.70
CA GLN A 90 -0.43 9.57 9.70
C GLN A 90 0.13 9.71 8.28
N ALA A 91 -0.38 8.93 7.32
CA ALA A 91 -0.01 9.03 5.92
C ALA A 91 -0.28 10.45 5.38
N GLN A 92 -1.45 11.03 5.69
CA GLN A 92 -1.79 12.41 5.30
C GLN A 92 -0.80 13.44 5.86
N LEU A 93 -0.38 13.28 7.11
CA LEU A 93 0.59 14.19 7.73
C LEU A 93 1.96 14.08 7.04
N LEU A 94 2.43 12.86 6.81
CA LEU A 94 3.71 12.62 6.14
C LEU A 94 3.69 13.12 4.69
N MET A 95 2.59 12.91 3.95
CA MET A 95 2.44 13.47 2.61
C MET A 95 2.48 15.00 2.67
N LYS A 96 1.69 15.64 3.54
CA LYS A 96 1.72 17.11 3.67
C LYS A 96 3.11 17.67 3.98
N GLN A 97 3.90 16.95 4.78
CA GLN A 97 5.23 17.37 5.19
C GLN A 97 6.27 17.20 4.08
N HIS A 98 6.25 16.06 3.36
CA HIS A 98 7.35 15.68 2.46
C HIS A 98 7.04 15.88 0.98
N LEU A 99 5.76 16.01 0.60
CA LEU A 99 5.33 16.18 -0.78
C LEU A 99 5.85 17.46 -1.47
N PRO A 100 5.95 18.62 -0.80
CA PRO A 100 6.44 19.84 -1.45
C PRO A 100 7.89 19.75 -1.95
N ALA A 101 8.67 18.81 -1.43
CA ALA A 101 10.05 18.58 -1.83
C ALA A 101 10.21 17.55 -2.96
N ALA A 102 9.12 16.89 -3.39
CA ALA A 102 9.14 15.89 -4.45
C ALA A 102 8.93 16.51 -5.84
N ASP A 103 9.29 15.77 -6.89
CA ASP A 103 9.01 16.15 -8.26
C ASP A 103 7.51 16.19 -8.57
N SER A 104 7.09 17.05 -9.52
CA SER A 104 5.68 17.30 -9.84
C SER A 104 4.88 16.05 -10.18
N GLU A 105 5.47 15.11 -10.93
CA GLU A 105 4.81 13.84 -11.29
C GLU A 105 4.58 12.95 -10.06
N VAL A 106 5.53 12.94 -9.13
CA VAL A 106 5.39 12.27 -7.84
C VAL A 106 4.32 12.98 -7.00
N GLN A 107 4.26 14.32 -7.06
CA GLN A 107 3.21 15.08 -6.40
C GLN A 107 1.81 14.69 -6.89
N GLU A 108 1.63 14.55 -8.20
CA GLU A 108 0.37 14.09 -8.80
C GLU A 108 0.00 12.66 -8.35
N LEU A 109 0.95 11.74 -8.37
CA LEU A 109 0.74 10.37 -7.89
C LEU A 109 0.26 10.37 -6.42
N PHE A 110 0.95 11.12 -5.56
CA PHE A 110 0.60 11.16 -4.14
C PHE A 110 -0.67 11.97 -3.86
N ALA A 111 -1.07 12.90 -4.73
CA ALA A 111 -2.39 13.55 -4.65
C ALA A 111 -3.52 12.52 -4.81
N ILE A 112 -3.35 11.50 -5.66
CA ILE A 112 -4.30 10.37 -5.77
C ILE A 112 -4.40 9.63 -4.44
N TYR A 113 -3.26 9.32 -3.81
CA TYR A 113 -3.26 8.66 -2.50
C TYR A 113 -3.84 9.52 -1.38
N GLN A 114 -3.64 10.84 -1.41
CA GLN A 114 -4.28 11.77 -0.49
C GLN A 114 -5.80 11.76 -0.66
N GLY A 115 -6.30 11.81 -1.89
CA GLY A 115 -7.73 11.68 -2.20
C GLY A 115 -8.30 10.37 -1.69
N TYR A 116 -7.68 9.25 -2.06
CA TYR A 116 -8.05 7.91 -1.62
C TYR A 116 -8.14 7.77 -0.09
N ASN A 117 -7.12 8.23 0.63
CA ASN A 117 -7.12 8.20 2.09
C ASN A 117 -8.23 9.06 2.68
N GLN A 118 -8.48 10.24 2.11
CA GLN A 118 -9.53 11.14 2.57
C GLN A 118 -10.92 10.53 2.38
N GLU A 119 -11.16 9.88 1.24
CA GLU A 119 -12.41 9.17 0.96
C GLU A 119 -12.67 8.06 1.96
N LEU A 120 -11.67 7.22 2.25
CA LEU A 120 -11.83 6.14 3.22
C LEU A 120 -12.03 6.63 4.65
N LEU A 121 -11.36 7.72 5.04
CA LEU A 121 -11.60 8.37 6.33
C LEU A 121 -13.02 8.96 6.41
N ASN A 122 -13.53 9.52 5.31
CA ASN A 122 -14.90 10.01 5.24
C ASN A 122 -15.91 8.86 5.33
N LEU A 123 -15.67 7.76 4.60
CA LEU A 123 -16.52 6.57 4.60
C LEU A 123 -16.60 5.97 6.01
N HIS A 124 -15.48 5.87 6.71
CA HIS A 124 -15.47 5.36 8.08
C HIS A 124 -16.30 6.23 9.02
N ARG A 125 -16.21 7.56 8.90
CA ARG A 125 -17.05 8.48 9.68
C ARG A 125 -18.55 8.28 9.40
N GLN A 126 -18.93 8.06 8.14
CA GLN A 126 -20.32 7.78 7.79
C GLN A 126 -20.82 6.47 8.38
N VAL A 127 -20.00 5.41 8.35
CA VAL A 127 -20.34 4.11 8.96
C VAL A 127 -20.54 4.26 10.46
N ALA A 128 -19.65 4.97 11.15
CA ALA A 128 -19.77 5.23 12.59
C ALA A 128 -21.07 5.97 12.93
N ASN A 129 -21.41 7.02 12.17
CA ASN A 129 -22.64 7.78 12.36
C ASN A 129 -23.89 6.90 12.17
N ARG A 130 -23.94 6.11 11.09
CA ARG A 130 -25.06 5.18 10.83
C ARG A 130 -25.19 4.12 11.93
N GLN A 131 -24.06 3.62 12.45
CA GLN A 131 -24.11 2.67 13.55
C GLN A 131 -24.71 3.29 14.82
N GLN A 132 -24.39 4.55 15.11
CA GLN A 132 -25.00 5.28 16.23
C GLN A 132 -26.51 5.48 16.03
N GLU A 133 -26.95 5.79 14.81
CA GLU A 133 -28.38 5.89 14.47
C GLU A 133 -29.10 4.56 14.69
N ILE A 134 -28.55 3.45 14.19
CA ILE A 134 -29.09 2.09 14.40
C ILE A 134 -29.21 1.78 15.89
N ASN A 135 -28.18 2.06 16.68
CA ASN A 135 -28.20 1.83 18.13
C ASN A 135 -29.30 2.66 18.82
N THR A 136 -29.51 3.89 18.35
CA THR A 136 -30.54 4.79 18.89
C THR A 136 -31.94 4.29 18.55
N LEU A 137 -32.19 3.92 17.29
CA LEU A 137 -33.48 3.37 16.85
C LEU A 137 -33.79 2.03 17.53
N THR A 138 -32.79 1.17 17.68
CA THR A 138 -32.92 -0.12 18.40
C THR A 138 -33.39 0.09 19.84
N ARG A 139 -32.87 1.12 20.52
CA ARG A 139 -33.30 1.45 21.89
C ARG A 139 -34.75 1.92 21.93
N LYS A 140 -35.13 2.84 21.03
CA LYS A 140 -36.51 3.32 20.92
C LYS A 140 -37.51 2.18 20.64
N LEU A 141 -37.15 1.23 19.78
CA LEU A 141 -37.98 0.05 19.52
C LEU A 141 -38.15 -0.82 20.78
N LYS A 142 -37.10 -1.02 21.57
CA LYS A 142 -37.19 -1.75 22.85
C LYS A 142 -38.09 -1.01 23.86
N GLU A 143 -37.98 0.31 23.93
CA GLU A 143 -38.85 1.15 24.78
C GLU A 143 -40.31 1.03 24.36
N LEU A 144 -40.62 1.12 23.07
CA LEU A 144 -41.98 0.94 22.55
C LEU A 144 -42.54 -0.46 22.82
N ALA A 145 -41.73 -1.50 22.62
CA ALA A 145 -42.14 -2.87 22.92
C ALA A 145 -42.44 -3.06 24.42
N SER A 146 -41.65 -2.43 25.29
CA SER A 146 -41.91 -2.44 26.74
C SER A 146 -43.20 -1.70 27.10
N ILE A 147 -43.50 -0.58 26.45
CA ILE A 147 -44.75 0.16 26.66
C ILE A 147 -45.95 -0.68 26.22
N ASP A 148 -45.86 -1.34 25.06
CA ASP A 148 -46.93 -2.20 24.56
C ASP A 148 -47.21 -3.37 25.50
N GLN A 149 -46.15 -4.00 26.02
CA GLN A 149 -46.27 -5.04 27.04
C GLN A 149 -46.99 -4.53 28.30
N GLN A 150 -46.60 -3.37 28.83
CA GLN A 150 -47.25 -2.76 30.00
C GLN A 150 -48.71 -2.38 29.75
N ILE A 151 -49.06 -1.98 28.52
CA ILE A 151 -50.46 -1.70 28.15
C ILE A 151 -51.26 -3.01 28.14
N ASN A 152 -50.72 -4.08 27.55
CA ASN A 152 -51.39 -5.37 27.53
C ASN A 152 -51.56 -5.96 28.93
N GLU A 153 -50.52 -5.91 29.77
CA GLU A 153 -50.59 -6.35 31.18
C GLU A 153 -51.69 -5.63 31.95
N ARG A 154 -51.85 -4.30 31.77
CA ARG A 154 -52.93 -3.54 32.41
C ARG A 154 -54.31 -3.97 31.94
N LYS A 155 -54.50 -4.26 30.65
CA LYS A 155 -55.80 -4.73 30.11
C LYS A 155 -56.26 -6.08 30.67
N PHE A 156 -55.34 -6.96 31.07
CA PHE A 156 -55.68 -8.27 31.64
C PHE A 156 -55.89 -8.24 33.16
N GLN A 157 -55.61 -7.10 33.82
CA GLN A 157 -55.82 -6.91 35.25
C GLN A 157 -57.14 -6.20 35.59
N GLU A 158 -57.84 -5.66 34.58
CA GLU A 158 -59.23 -5.15 34.65
C GLU A 158 -60.24 -6.25 34.30
#